data_AF-A0A7L1NK96-F1
#
_entry.id   AF-A0A7L1NK96-F1
#
_cell.length_a   1.000
_cell.length_b   1.000
_cell.length_c   1.000
_cell.angle_alpha   90.00
_cell.angle_beta   90.00
_cell.angle_gamma   90.00
#
_symmetry.space_group_name_H-M   'P 1'
#
loop_
_entity.id
_entity.type
_entity.pdbx_description
1 polymer ?
#
loop_
_entity_poly.entity_id
_entity_poly.type
_entity_poly.pdbx_seq_one_letter_code
_entity_poly.pdbx_strand_id
1 'polypeptide(L)'
;MAVYRVTVATGDVAEAGTKNNISITLVGATGESPQTTIGCRLYPGQEKELSVSCSRELGAVVLVRLHKAQVFLEDSWFCREIRVRAPDSPVRRFPCYQWLEGNCVLEVREGSAQKLSDDALPVLLEQRRRELAQRQRAFEWKSFAEGWPHCLRVESVEELDSNVKFSGVRDRHFNGALLYHQASLQLSGFLSRAAPWQSLQEMTTVFSRAKGRDIGGCLPAPTPA
;
A
#
# COMPACT_ATOMS: atom_id res chain seq x y z
N MET A 1 25.27 -18.14 -19.77
CA MET A 1 24.35 -16.98 -19.79
C MET A 1 23.01 -17.48 -19.29
N ALA A 2 22.49 -16.86 -18.23
CA ALA A 2 21.21 -17.23 -17.63
C ALA A 2 20.19 -16.09 -17.87
N VAL A 3 18.96 -16.43 -18.23
CA VAL A 3 17.90 -15.45 -18.50
C VAL A 3 16.78 -15.64 -17.48
N TYR A 4 16.52 -14.60 -16.69
CA TYR A 4 15.46 -14.59 -15.70
C TYR A 4 14.27 -13.82 -16.24
N ARG A 5 13.08 -14.44 -16.25
CA ARG A 5 11.84 -13.71 -16.56
C ARG A 5 11.31 -13.09 -15.29
N VAL A 6 11.14 -11.78 -15.31
CA VAL A 6 10.61 -11.02 -14.19
C VAL A 6 9.28 -10.42 -14.58
N THR A 7 8.26 -10.59 -13.75
CA THR A 7 6.98 -9.92 -13.90
C THR A 7 6.77 -8.98 -12.72
N VAL A 8 6.57 -7.70 -13.01
CA VAL A 8 6.25 -6.68 -12.00
C VAL A 8 4.78 -6.33 -12.09
N ALA A 9 4.06 -6.49 -10.97
CA ALA A 9 2.65 -6.15 -10.86
C ALA A 9 2.48 -4.80 -10.14
N THR A 10 1.82 -3.86 -10.80
CA THR A 10 1.41 -2.57 -10.21
C THR A 10 0.06 -2.73 -9.51
N GLY A 11 -0.16 -2.02 -8.41
CA GLY A 11 -1.47 -2.00 -7.73
C GLY A 11 -2.59 -1.53 -8.63
N ASP A 12 -3.81 -1.98 -8.35
CA ASP A 12 -5.03 -1.66 -9.09
C ASP A 12 -5.77 -0.43 -8.56
N VAL A 13 -5.29 0.17 -7.46
CA VAL A 13 -5.84 1.41 -6.91
C VAL A 13 -5.60 2.57 -7.90
N ALA A 14 -6.57 3.49 -7.99
CA ALA A 14 -6.37 4.74 -8.72
C ALA A 14 -5.09 5.44 -8.21
N GLU A 15 -4.28 5.98 -9.13
CA GLU A 15 -2.98 6.62 -8.84
C GLU A 15 -1.83 5.66 -8.46
N ALA A 16 -2.02 4.35 -8.51
CA ALA A 16 -0.94 3.37 -8.26
C ALA A 16 0.16 3.34 -9.34
N GLY A 17 -0.09 3.92 -10.51
CA GLY A 17 0.82 3.91 -11.66
C GLY A 17 1.91 4.97 -11.57
N THR A 18 2.95 4.83 -12.38
CA THR A 18 4.08 5.76 -12.43
C THR A 18 4.56 6.03 -13.84
N LYS A 19 4.95 7.26 -14.12
CA LYS A 19 5.63 7.70 -15.35
C LYS A 19 7.15 7.75 -15.15
N ASN A 20 7.63 7.60 -13.91
CA ASN A 20 9.04 7.57 -13.58
C ASN A 20 9.71 6.27 -14.02
N ASN A 21 11.05 6.27 -13.99
CA ASN A 21 11.83 5.14 -14.46
C ASN A 21 11.98 4.11 -13.34
N ILE A 22 11.57 2.87 -13.60
CA ILE A 22 11.76 1.76 -12.68
C ILE A 22 12.81 0.81 -13.23
N SER A 23 13.81 0.51 -12.42
CA SER A 23 14.82 -0.50 -12.71
C SER A 23 14.83 -1.58 -11.64
N ILE A 24 15.33 -2.76 -12.00
CA ILE A 24 15.40 -3.90 -11.11
C ILE A 24 16.80 -4.51 -11.10
N THR A 25 17.23 -4.95 -9.92
CA THR A 25 18.43 -5.76 -9.73
C THR A 25 18.04 -7.02 -8.97
N LEU A 26 18.38 -8.19 -9.53
CA LEU A 26 18.14 -9.48 -8.88
C LEU A 26 19.37 -9.84 -8.04
N VAL A 27 19.14 -10.20 -6.78
CA VAL A 27 20.19 -10.61 -5.84
C VAL A 27 19.95 -12.08 -5.50
N GLY A 28 20.86 -12.93 -5.96
CA GLY A 28 20.84 -14.35 -5.67
C GLY A 28 21.94 -14.77 -4.70
N ALA A 29 21.89 -16.04 -4.30
CA ALA A 29 22.82 -16.62 -3.33
C ALA A 29 24.29 -16.55 -3.76
N THR A 30 24.57 -16.56 -5.08
CA THR A 30 25.93 -16.60 -5.62
C THR A 30 26.33 -15.35 -6.40
N GLY A 31 25.45 -14.37 -6.53
CA GLY A 31 25.76 -13.13 -7.26
C GLY A 31 24.54 -12.24 -7.52
N GLU A 32 24.80 -11.14 -8.21
CA GLU A 32 23.79 -10.13 -8.54
C GLU A 32 23.69 -9.93 -10.06
N SER A 33 22.49 -9.60 -10.55
CA SER A 33 22.29 -9.21 -11.94
C SER A 33 22.80 -7.78 -12.19
N PRO A 34 23.05 -7.39 -13.44
CA PRO A 34 23.09 -5.97 -13.78
C PRO A 34 21.73 -5.32 -13.50
N GLN A 35 21.75 -4.01 -13.18
CA GLN A 35 20.54 -3.22 -13.09
C GLN A 35 19.87 -3.16 -14.47
N THR A 36 18.64 -3.63 -14.55
CA THR A 36 17.87 -3.69 -15.80
C THR A 36 16.66 -2.79 -15.71
N THR A 37 16.52 -1.87 -16.67
CA THR A 37 15.39 -0.95 -16.73
C THR A 37 14.14 -1.68 -17.21
N ILE A 38 13.08 -1.63 -16.40
CA ILE A 38 11.75 -2.16 -16.78
C ILE A 38 11.08 -1.22 -17.78
N GLY A 39 11.36 0.08 -17.65
CA GLY A 39 10.89 1.16 -18.52
C GLY A 39 10.19 2.26 -17.71
N CYS A 40 9.65 3.23 -18.45
CA CYS A 40 8.76 4.26 -17.92
C CYS A 40 7.29 3.90 -18.21
N ARG A 41 6.35 4.50 -17.47
CA ARG A 41 4.89 4.36 -17.66
C ARG A 41 4.34 2.98 -17.31
N LEU A 42 4.25 2.70 -16.01
CA LEU A 42 3.46 1.60 -15.47
C LEU A 42 2.05 2.10 -15.11
N TYR A 43 1.02 1.41 -15.55
CA TYR A 43 -0.37 1.77 -15.27
C TYR A 43 -0.94 1.00 -14.07
N PRO A 44 -1.94 1.55 -13.36
CA PRO A 44 -2.66 0.82 -12.33
C PRO A 44 -3.21 -0.51 -12.87
N GLY A 45 -3.04 -1.59 -12.09
CA GLY A 45 -3.47 -2.95 -12.41
C GLY A 45 -2.62 -3.65 -13.48
N GLN A 46 -1.62 -2.98 -14.05
CA GLN A 46 -0.78 -3.55 -15.09
C GLN A 46 0.24 -4.54 -14.52
N GLU A 47 0.43 -5.65 -15.24
CA GLU A 47 1.55 -6.54 -15.06
C GLU A 47 2.50 -6.41 -16.25
N LYS A 48 3.79 -6.20 -15.99
CA LYS A 48 4.81 -6.05 -17.03
C LYS A 48 5.88 -7.13 -16.89
N GLU A 49 6.05 -7.94 -17.93
CA GLU A 49 7.12 -8.94 -18.01
C GLU A 49 8.36 -8.34 -18.69
N LEU A 50 9.54 -8.69 -18.18
CA LEU A 50 10.85 -8.37 -18.75
C LEU A 50 11.81 -9.54 -18.60
N SER A 51 12.83 -9.59 -19.46
CA SER A 51 13.90 -10.58 -19.37
C SER A 51 15.18 -9.92 -18.86
N VAL A 52 15.75 -10.46 -17.79
CA VAL A 52 17.01 -10.02 -17.19
C VAL A 52 18.09 -11.04 -17.54
N SER A 53 19.01 -10.64 -18.41
CA SER A 53 20.12 -11.50 -18.86
C SER A 53 21.33 -11.33 -17.96
N CYS A 54 21.86 -12.45 -17.46
CA CYS A 54 23.03 -12.50 -16.59
C CYS A 54 24.15 -13.32 -17.24
N SER A 55 25.40 -12.89 -17.07
CA SER A 55 26.57 -13.62 -17.58
C SER A 55 26.70 -15.00 -16.92
N ARG A 56 26.38 -15.08 -15.63
CA ARG A 56 26.41 -16.29 -14.79
C ARG A 56 25.05 -16.50 -14.11
N GLU A 57 24.81 -17.71 -13.63
CA GLU A 57 23.67 -17.99 -12.76
C GLU A 57 23.86 -17.33 -11.39
N LEU A 58 22.78 -16.72 -10.90
CA LEU A 58 22.71 -16.05 -9.59
C LEU A 58 22.44 -17.04 -8.45
N GLY A 59 22.23 -18.32 -8.79
CA GLY A 59 21.68 -19.31 -7.88
C GLY A 59 20.25 -18.95 -7.48
N ALA A 60 19.90 -19.31 -6.24
CA ALA A 60 18.62 -18.99 -5.65
C ALA A 60 18.45 -17.46 -5.50
N VAL A 61 17.56 -16.82 -6.27
CA VAL A 61 17.19 -15.41 -6.07
C VAL A 61 16.47 -15.24 -4.75
N VAL A 62 17.05 -14.46 -3.83
CA VAL A 62 16.58 -14.28 -2.45
C VAL A 62 16.09 -12.87 -2.15
N LEU A 63 16.55 -11.90 -2.94
CA LEU A 63 16.23 -10.49 -2.78
C LEU A 63 16.12 -9.82 -4.15
N VAL A 64 15.24 -8.84 -4.26
CA VAL A 64 15.04 -8.00 -5.43
C VAL A 64 15.23 -6.54 -5.02
N ARG A 65 16.08 -5.79 -5.71
CA ARG A 65 16.18 -4.34 -5.52
C ARG A 65 15.37 -3.63 -6.60
N LEU A 66 14.39 -2.85 -6.19
CA LEU A 66 13.63 -1.94 -7.03
C LEU A 66 14.22 -0.54 -6.91
N HIS A 67 14.57 0.05 -8.04
CA HIS A 67 15.09 1.40 -8.12
C HIS A 67 14.05 2.28 -8.80
N LYS A 68 13.57 3.30 -8.10
CA LYS A 68 12.73 4.35 -8.69
C LYS A 68 13.59 5.59 -8.88
N ALA A 69 13.61 6.11 -10.11
CA ALA A 69 14.30 7.33 -10.45
C ALA A 69 13.34 8.30 -11.16
N GLN A 70 13.26 9.52 -10.66
CA GLN A 70 12.48 10.60 -11.23
C GLN A 70 13.03 10.98 -12.60
N VAL A 71 12.13 11.13 -13.59
CA VAL A 71 12.50 11.57 -14.94
C VAL A 71 12.09 13.02 -15.18
N PHE A 72 10.82 13.35 -14.97
CA PHE A 72 10.27 14.70 -15.19
C PHE A 72 9.50 15.19 -13.98
N LEU A 73 8.34 14.59 -13.71
CA LEU A 73 7.48 14.92 -12.59
C LEU A 73 7.56 13.80 -11.55
N GLU A 74 7.56 14.19 -10.29
CA GLU A 74 7.50 13.23 -9.21
C GLU A 74 6.10 12.62 -9.13
N ASP A 75 6.05 11.29 -8.98
CA ASP A 75 4.83 10.52 -8.73
C ASP A 75 5.14 9.35 -7.80
N SER A 76 4.14 8.92 -7.04
CA SER A 76 4.22 7.72 -6.21
C SER A 76 3.88 6.48 -7.04
N TRP A 77 4.55 5.37 -6.80
CA TRP A 77 4.27 4.10 -7.48
C TRP A 77 3.91 3.03 -6.45
N PHE A 78 2.74 2.38 -6.59
CA PHE A 78 2.41 1.24 -5.75
C PHE A 78 2.79 -0.08 -6.41
N CYS A 79 3.83 -0.71 -5.90
CA CYS A 79 4.24 -2.03 -6.34
C CYS A 79 3.51 -3.10 -5.53
N ARG A 80 2.76 -3.97 -6.21
CA ARG A 80 2.01 -5.06 -5.57
C ARG A 80 2.92 -6.25 -5.29
N GLU A 81 3.54 -6.79 -6.33
CA GLU A 81 4.34 -8.02 -6.27
C GLU A 81 5.34 -8.07 -7.42
N ILE A 82 6.49 -8.70 -7.19
CA ILE A 82 7.43 -9.12 -8.24
C ILE A 82 7.48 -10.64 -8.29
N ARG A 83 7.43 -11.21 -9.50
CA ARG A 83 7.57 -12.65 -9.74
C ARG A 83 8.80 -12.89 -10.58
N VAL A 84 9.68 -13.79 -10.13
CA VAL A 84 10.92 -14.11 -10.82
C VAL A 84 10.91 -15.59 -11.19
N ARG A 85 11.08 -15.90 -12.47
CA ARG A 85 11.27 -17.25 -13.00
C ARG A 85 12.70 -17.38 -13.52
N ALA A 86 13.51 -18.16 -12.80
CA ALA A 86 14.82 -18.56 -13.26
C ALA A 86 14.69 -19.70 -14.31
N PRO A 87 15.74 -19.94 -15.12
CA PRO A 87 15.80 -21.13 -15.98
C PRO A 87 15.56 -22.39 -15.13
N ASP A 88 14.65 -23.26 -15.59
CA ASP A 88 14.37 -24.58 -14.99
C ASP A 88 13.98 -24.58 -13.50
N SER A 89 13.52 -23.44 -12.98
CA SER A 89 13.11 -23.28 -11.57
C SER A 89 11.65 -22.85 -11.44
N PRO A 90 10.99 -23.17 -10.31
CA PRO A 90 9.67 -22.65 -10.02
C PRO A 90 9.70 -21.12 -9.90
N VAL A 91 8.55 -20.50 -10.15
CA VAL A 91 8.37 -19.05 -9.98
C VAL A 91 8.50 -18.70 -8.50
N ARG A 92 9.40 -17.77 -8.19
CA ARG A 92 9.55 -17.17 -6.86
C ARG A 92 8.77 -15.87 -6.78
N ARG A 93 8.16 -15.62 -5.63
CA ARG A 93 7.29 -14.48 -5.39
C ARG A 93 7.94 -13.54 -4.40
N PHE A 94 7.87 -12.25 -4.67
CA PHE A 94 8.44 -11.18 -3.87
C PHE A 94 7.31 -10.19 -3.57
N PRO A 95 6.54 -10.41 -2.49
CA PRO A 95 5.44 -9.53 -2.12
C PRO A 95 6.00 -8.17 -1.70
N CYS A 96 5.48 -7.09 -2.28
CA CYS A 96 5.94 -5.73 -2.00
C CYS A 96 4.87 -4.96 -1.23
N TYR A 97 3.70 -4.76 -1.85
CA TYR A 97 2.54 -4.03 -1.29
C TYR A 97 2.91 -2.67 -0.66
N GLN A 98 3.80 -1.93 -1.32
CA GLN A 98 4.33 -0.66 -0.82
C GLN A 98 4.33 0.42 -1.91
N TRP A 99 4.14 1.66 -1.47
CA TRP A 99 4.36 2.88 -2.24
C TRP A 99 5.84 3.23 -2.24
N LEU A 100 6.37 3.45 -3.43
CA LEU A 100 7.71 3.98 -3.67
C LEU A 100 7.58 5.44 -4.10
N GLU A 101 8.24 6.32 -3.36
CA GLU A 101 8.21 7.77 -3.55
C GLU A 101 9.62 8.32 -3.70
N GLY A 102 9.75 9.41 -4.43
CA GLY A 102 11.02 10.04 -4.74
C GLY A 102 11.98 9.14 -5.51
N ASN A 103 13.26 9.49 -5.40
CA ASN A 103 14.37 8.63 -5.81
C ASN A 103 14.68 7.67 -4.67
N CYS A 104 14.29 6.40 -4.81
CA CYS A 104 14.47 5.41 -3.76
C CYS A 104 14.92 4.05 -4.29
N VAL A 105 15.52 3.28 -3.39
CA VAL A 105 15.87 1.88 -3.61
C VAL A 105 15.17 1.06 -2.54
N LEU A 106 14.28 0.16 -2.97
CA LEU A 106 13.57 -0.75 -2.09
C LEU A 106 14.09 -2.18 -2.28
N GLU A 107 14.50 -2.81 -1.19
CA GLU A 107 14.94 -4.21 -1.19
C GLU A 107 13.78 -5.11 -0.72
N VAL A 108 13.29 -5.98 -1.61
CA VAL A 108 12.14 -6.87 -1.38
C VAL A 108 12.61 -8.31 -1.27
N ARG A 109 12.20 -9.02 -0.21
CA ARG A 109 12.52 -10.43 0.02
C ARG A 109 11.56 -11.39 -0.67
N GLU A 110 12.00 -12.63 -0.83
CA GLU A 110 11.13 -13.73 -1.23
C GLU A 110 10.00 -13.94 -0.19
N GLY A 111 8.82 -14.34 -0.67
CA GLY A 111 7.58 -14.33 0.11
C GLY A 111 7.46 -15.39 1.20
N SER A 112 8.39 -16.34 1.30
CA SER A 112 8.43 -17.28 2.42
C SER A 112 8.71 -16.54 3.73
N ALA A 113 7.85 -16.74 4.73
CA ALA A 113 8.08 -16.17 6.06
C ALA A 113 9.36 -16.77 6.68
N GLN A 114 10.26 -15.93 7.17
CA GLN A 114 11.54 -16.33 7.76
C GLN A 114 11.77 -15.61 9.09
N LYS A 115 12.25 -16.33 10.11
CA LYS A 115 12.73 -15.76 11.38
C LYS A 115 14.17 -15.30 11.26
N LEU A 116 14.70 -14.67 12.31
CA LEU A 116 16.12 -14.29 12.37
C LEU A 116 17.05 -15.50 12.29
N SER A 117 16.67 -16.62 12.92
CA SER A 117 17.41 -17.88 12.90
C SER A 117 17.52 -18.51 11.51
N ASP A 118 16.58 -18.20 10.61
CA ASP A 118 16.46 -18.85 9.32
C ASP A 118 17.27 -18.12 8.24
N ASP A 119 17.68 -16.86 8.49
CA ASP A 119 18.54 -16.07 7.59
C ASP A 119 19.99 -16.59 7.62
N ALA A 120 20.30 -17.55 6.74
CA ALA A 120 21.66 -18.08 6.61
C ALA A 120 22.61 -17.17 5.80
N LEU A 121 22.08 -16.36 4.88
CA LEU A 121 22.89 -15.52 4.00
C LEU A 121 23.19 -14.15 4.62
N PRO A 122 24.46 -13.68 4.62
CA PRO A 122 24.83 -12.38 5.18
C PRO A 122 24.04 -11.20 4.60
N VAL A 123 23.73 -11.23 3.30
CA VAL A 123 22.94 -10.19 2.63
C VAL A 123 21.53 -10.06 3.20
N LEU A 124 20.91 -11.17 3.60
CA LEU A 124 19.59 -11.15 4.23
C LEU A 124 19.70 -10.55 5.64
N LEU A 125 20.62 -11.04 6.46
CA LEU A 125 20.85 -10.50 7.82
C LEU A 125 21.09 -8.99 7.81
N GLU A 126 21.90 -8.51 6.86
CA GLU A 126 22.19 -7.10 6.72
C GLU A 126 20.95 -6.29 6.28
N GLN A 127 20.23 -6.75 5.26
CA GLN A 127 18.98 -6.11 4.82
C GLN A 127 17.98 -5.99 5.97
N ARG A 128 17.79 -7.05 6.78
CA ARG A 128 16.85 -7.03 7.92
C ARG A 128 17.26 -6.02 8.98
N ARG A 129 18.55 -5.91 9.29
CA ARG A 129 19.06 -4.90 10.23
C ARG A 129 18.80 -3.48 9.72
N ARG A 130 19.08 -3.22 8.43
CA ARG A 130 18.84 -1.90 7.82
C ARG A 130 17.35 -1.56 7.80
N GLU A 131 16.49 -2.49 7.40
CA GLU A 131 15.04 -2.30 7.36
C GLU A 131 14.49 -2.01 8.77
N LEU A 132 14.85 -2.81 9.78
CA LEU A 132 14.38 -2.60 11.16
C LEU A 132 14.84 -1.23 11.71
N ALA A 133 16.09 -0.85 11.46
CA ALA A 133 16.59 0.47 11.86
C ALA A 133 15.84 1.61 11.18
N GLN A 134 15.50 1.47 9.90
CA GLN A 134 14.70 2.45 9.17
C GLN A 134 13.27 2.53 9.73
N ARG A 135 12.62 1.39 10.00
CA ARG A 135 11.26 1.35 10.55
C ARG A 135 11.20 1.94 11.96
N GLN A 136 12.19 1.67 12.81
CA GLN A 136 12.24 2.25 14.17
C GLN A 136 12.35 3.78 14.15
N ARG A 137 13.02 4.35 13.14
CA ARG A 137 13.09 5.81 12.94
C ARG A 137 11.81 6.40 12.34
N ALA A 138 11.15 5.65 11.45
CA ALA A 138 9.90 6.10 10.82
C ALA A 138 8.70 6.01 11.77
N PHE A 139 8.68 5.02 12.67
CA PHE A 139 7.57 4.73 13.58
C PHE A 139 8.00 4.90 15.04
N GLU A 140 8.19 6.14 15.45
CA GLU A 140 8.52 6.48 16.84
C GLU A 140 7.28 6.70 17.69
N TRP A 141 7.42 6.53 19.01
CA TRP A 141 6.32 6.65 19.97
C TRP A 141 6.36 8.00 20.69
N LYS A 142 5.19 8.57 21.00
CA LYS A 142 5.00 9.70 21.92
C LYS A 142 3.91 9.39 22.95
N SER A 143 3.93 10.11 24.06
CA SER A 143 2.84 10.10 25.03
C SER A 143 1.74 11.03 24.55
N PHE A 144 0.51 10.51 24.40
CA PHE A 144 -0.65 11.33 24.04
C PHE A 144 -1.12 12.18 25.23
N ALA A 145 -1.28 11.54 26.39
CA ALA A 145 -1.63 12.15 27.66
C ALA A 145 -1.08 11.29 28.81
N GLU A 146 -0.97 11.86 30.01
CA GLU A 146 -0.49 11.13 31.19
C GLU A 146 -1.41 9.93 31.51
N GLY A 147 -0.81 8.76 31.75
CA GLY A 147 -1.55 7.51 32.02
C GLY A 147 -2.14 6.81 30.78
N TRP A 148 -2.06 7.42 29.59
CA TRP A 148 -2.54 6.80 28.35
C TRP A 148 -1.47 5.93 27.68
N PRO A 149 -1.86 4.91 26.89
CA PRO A 149 -0.93 4.20 26.02
C PRO A 149 -0.19 5.17 25.09
N HIS A 150 1.06 4.84 24.77
CA HIS A 150 1.83 5.59 23.79
C HIS A 150 1.16 5.50 22.41
N CYS A 151 1.29 6.56 21.61
CA CYS A 151 0.81 6.62 20.24
C CYS A 151 1.94 6.97 19.28
N LEU A 152 1.65 6.94 17.98
CA LEU A 152 2.62 7.30 16.95
C LEU A 152 3.01 8.77 17.08
N ARG A 153 4.30 9.07 17.01
CA ARG A 153 4.86 10.43 17.06
C ARG A 153 4.67 11.14 15.73
N VAL A 154 3.44 11.59 15.49
CA VAL A 154 3.05 12.48 14.39
C VAL A 154 2.08 13.53 14.91
N GLU A 155 2.15 14.75 14.37
CA GLU A 155 1.21 15.83 14.71
C GLU A 155 0.06 15.93 13.70
N SER A 156 0.27 15.48 12.47
CA SER A 156 -0.74 15.55 11.42
C SER A 156 -0.72 14.34 10.48
N VAL A 157 -1.78 14.18 9.68
CA VAL A 157 -1.92 13.07 8.73
C VAL A 157 -0.92 13.20 7.58
N GLU A 158 -0.49 14.41 7.26
CA GLU A 158 0.48 14.71 6.20
C GLU A 158 1.88 14.18 6.53
N GLU A 159 2.25 14.12 7.81
CA GLU A 159 3.55 13.60 8.29
C GLU A 159 3.66 12.08 8.22
N LEU A 160 2.54 11.37 8.07
CA LEU A 160 2.52 9.91 8.00
C LEU A 160 3.28 9.39 6.77
N ASP A 161 3.96 8.26 6.94
CA ASP A 161 4.50 7.50 5.80
C ASP A 161 3.36 7.10 4.85
N SER A 162 3.59 7.23 3.54
CA SER A 162 2.56 6.96 2.53
C SER A 162 2.05 5.52 2.54
N ASN A 163 2.82 4.57 3.08
CA ASN A 163 2.38 3.19 3.25
C ASN A 163 1.37 3.00 4.38
N VAL A 164 1.22 3.97 5.30
CA VAL A 164 0.24 3.91 6.39
C VAL A 164 -0.92 4.89 6.22
N LYS A 165 -0.82 5.80 5.25
CA LYS A 165 -1.90 6.74 4.90
C LYS A 165 -3.13 6.03 4.33
N PHE A 166 -4.25 6.72 4.34
CA PHE A 166 -5.39 6.32 3.52
C PHE A 166 -5.02 6.41 2.04
N SER A 167 -5.46 5.43 1.24
CA SER A 167 -5.39 5.60 -0.21
C SER A 167 -6.19 6.84 -0.60
N GLY A 168 -5.78 7.55 -1.65
CA GLY A 168 -6.49 8.76 -2.07
C GLY A 168 -7.98 8.53 -2.37
N VAL A 169 -8.34 7.31 -2.78
CA VAL A 169 -9.75 6.89 -2.95
C VAL A 169 -10.48 6.81 -1.61
N ARG A 170 -9.88 6.15 -0.61
CA ARG A 170 -10.47 5.99 0.72
C ARG A 170 -10.59 7.34 1.43
N ASP A 171 -9.57 8.18 1.32
CA ASP A 171 -9.57 9.52 1.90
C ASP A 171 -10.69 10.39 1.32
N ARG A 172 -10.80 10.46 -0.02
CA ARG A 172 -11.89 11.19 -0.69
C ARG A 172 -13.27 10.65 -0.32
N HIS A 173 -13.44 9.33 -0.22
CA HIS A 173 -14.71 8.74 0.18
C HIS A 173 -15.06 9.10 1.63
N PHE A 174 -14.09 8.99 2.55
CA PHE A 174 -14.28 9.31 3.96
C PHE A 174 -14.63 10.80 4.16
N ASN A 175 -13.81 11.69 3.61
CA ASN A 175 -14.01 13.13 3.72
C ASN A 175 -15.27 13.60 2.99
N GLY A 176 -15.57 13.03 1.82
CA GLY A 176 -16.80 13.31 1.08
C GLY A 176 -18.06 12.91 1.86
N ALA A 177 -18.06 11.74 2.47
CA ALA A 177 -19.18 11.29 3.32
C ALA A 177 -19.34 12.21 4.54
N LEU A 178 -18.25 12.57 5.21
CA LEU A 178 -18.27 13.47 6.36
C LEU A 178 -18.84 14.84 5.98
N LEU A 179 -18.35 15.45 4.89
CA LEU A 179 -18.82 16.73 4.38
C LEU A 179 -20.30 16.69 4.01
N TYR A 180 -20.74 15.64 3.31
CA TYR A 180 -22.15 15.46 2.95
C TYR A 180 -23.04 15.40 4.20
N HIS A 181 -22.66 14.58 5.18
CA HIS A 181 -23.43 14.45 6.42
C HIS A 181 -23.47 15.76 7.22
N GLN A 182 -22.33 16.44 7.34
CA GLN A 182 -22.25 17.74 8.00
C GLN A 182 -23.12 18.79 7.30
N ALA A 183 -23.06 18.89 5.96
CA ALA A 183 -23.89 19.80 5.19
C ALA A 183 -25.39 19.48 5.33
N SER A 184 -25.77 18.20 5.30
CA SER A 184 -27.16 17.77 5.51
C SER A 184 -27.70 18.19 6.87
N LEU A 185 -26.89 18.03 7.93
CA LEU A 185 -27.26 18.44 9.28
C LEU A 185 -27.29 19.97 9.44
N GLN A 186 -26.34 20.70 8.82
CA GLN A 186 -26.34 22.17 8.78
C GLN A 186 -27.58 22.72 8.08
N LEU A 187 -27.89 22.23 6.87
CA LEU A 187 -29.06 22.67 6.08
C LEU A 187 -30.38 22.30 6.76
N SER A 188 -30.40 21.23 7.55
CA SER A 188 -31.54 20.87 8.39
C SER A 188 -31.67 21.73 9.65
N GLY A 189 -30.73 22.64 9.90
CA GLY A 189 -30.70 23.53 11.06
C GLY A 189 -30.28 22.84 12.36
N PHE A 190 -29.85 21.58 12.33
CA PHE A 190 -29.54 20.82 13.55
C PHE A 190 -28.21 21.22 14.18
N LEU A 191 -27.21 21.60 13.38
CA LEU A 191 -25.90 22.00 13.87
C LEU A 191 -25.82 23.48 14.32
N SER A 192 -26.81 24.29 13.93
CA SER A 192 -26.92 25.70 14.32
C SER A 192 -27.97 25.94 15.41
N ARG A 193 -28.62 24.88 15.92
CA ARG A 193 -29.68 25.00 16.92
C ARG A 193 -29.10 25.26 18.31
N ALA A 194 -29.37 26.45 18.86
CA ALA A 194 -28.99 26.80 20.24
C ALA A 194 -30.00 26.32 21.31
N ALA A 195 -31.24 26.02 20.90
CA ALA A 195 -32.32 25.65 21.83
C ALA A 195 -32.35 24.13 22.15
N PRO A 196 -32.79 23.74 23.35
CA PRO A 196 -33.00 22.33 23.72
C PRO A 196 -34.19 21.73 22.98
N TRP A 197 -34.27 20.39 22.96
CA TRP A 197 -35.35 19.66 22.30
C TRP A 197 -36.64 19.81 23.12
N GLN A 198 -37.74 20.13 22.46
CA GLN A 198 -39.03 20.37 23.08
C GLN A 198 -39.76 19.06 23.39
N SER A 199 -39.42 17.96 22.70
CA SER A 199 -39.96 16.62 22.97
C SER A 199 -39.09 15.51 22.38
N LEU A 200 -39.30 14.27 22.82
CA LEU A 200 -38.73 13.07 22.20
C LEU A 200 -39.20 12.91 20.74
N GLN A 201 -40.43 13.33 20.43
CA GLN A 201 -40.97 13.26 19.07
C GLN A 201 -40.21 14.21 18.13
N GLU A 202 -39.81 15.39 18.60
CA GLU A 202 -38.98 16.31 17.82
C GLU A 202 -37.61 15.68 17.49
N MET A 203 -36.98 14.97 18.43
CA MET A 203 -35.71 14.27 18.18
C MET A 203 -35.82 13.22 17.07
N THR A 204 -36.99 12.61 16.89
CA THR A 204 -37.19 11.62 15.82
C THR A 204 -37.02 12.20 14.41
N THR A 205 -37.12 13.53 14.24
CA THR A 205 -36.93 14.20 12.95
C THR A 205 -35.50 14.12 12.42
N VAL A 206 -34.51 13.93 13.31
CA VAL A 206 -33.12 13.66 12.92
C VAL A 206 -33.02 12.29 12.24
N PHE A 207 -33.71 11.30 12.80
CA PHE A 207 -33.65 9.91 12.35
C PHE A 207 -34.56 9.63 11.15
N SER A 208 -35.67 10.36 11.00
CA SER A 208 -36.58 10.20 9.86
C SER A 208 -35.93 10.59 8.53
N ARG A 209 -34.95 11.50 8.55
CA ARG A 209 -34.15 11.88 7.37
C ARG A 209 -32.96 10.95 7.11
N ALA A 210 -32.56 10.14 8.09
CA ALA A 210 -31.55 9.09 7.93
C ALA A 210 -32.14 7.75 7.46
N LYS A 211 -33.46 7.55 7.60
CA LYS A 211 -34.20 6.41 7.01
C LYS A 211 -34.35 6.59 5.49
N GLY A 212 -33.26 6.27 4.80
CA GLY A 212 -33.16 6.33 3.34
C GLY A 212 -31.95 5.55 2.85
N ARG A 213 -31.77 4.32 3.33
CA ARG A 213 -30.92 3.29 2.73
C ARG A 213 -31.41 1.93 3.26
N ASP A 214 -32.47 1.42 2.66
CA ASP A 214 -32.79 0.00 2.74
C ASP A 214 -31.63 -0.78 2.14
N ILE A 215 -30.82 -1.41 2.99
CA ILE A 215 -29.91 -2.48 2.61
C ILE A 215 -30.78 -3.75 2.62
N GLY A 216 -31.50 -4.00 1.54
CA GLY A 216 -32.48 -5.08 1.51
C GLY A 216 -33.08 -5.33 0.12
N GLY A 217 -32.21 -5.58 -0.86
CA GLY A 217 -32.65 -6.16 -2.13
C GLY A 217 -32.95 -7.65 -1.98
N CYS A 218 -34.19 -8.02 -2.30
CA CYS A 218 -34.67 -9.32 -2.79
C CYS A 218 -34.65 -10.53 -1.83
N LEU A 219 -35.85 -10.98 -1.43
CA LEU A 219 -36.37 -12.33 -1.70
C LEU A 219 -37.91 -12.27 -1.75
N PRO A 220 -38.58 -12.86 -2.77
CA PRO A 220 -40.04 -12.89 -2.82
C PRO A 220 -40.61 -13.87 -1.78
N ALA A 221 -41.74 -13.51 -1.17
CA ALA A 221 -42.43 -14.32 -0.18
C ALA A 221 -42.93 -15.65 -0.79
N PRO A 222 -42.88 -16.78 -0.06
CA PRO A 222 -43.48 -18.02 -0.52
C PRO A 222 -45.01 -17.95 -0.41
N THR A 223 -45.69 -18.37 -1.47
CA THR A 223 -47.14 -18.53 -1.53
C THR A 223 -47.60 -19.61 -0.55
N PRO A 224 -48.66 -19.39 0.25
CA PRO A 224 -49.21 -20.44 1.10
C PRO A 224 -49.96 -21.49 0.26
N ALA A 225 -49.91 -22.73 0.76
CA ALA A 225 -50.48 -23.94 0.18
C ALA A 225 -52.01 -23.93 0.07
#